data_AF-A0A5B2Z0Z3-F1
#
_entry.id   AF-A0A5B2Z0Z3-F1
#
_cell.length_a   1.000
_cell.length_b   1.000
_cell.length_c   1.000
_cell.angle_alpha   90.00
_cell.angle_beta   90.00
_cell.angle_gamma   90.00
#
_symmetry.space_group_name_H-M   'P 1'
#
loop_
_entity.id
_entity.type
_entity.pdbx_description
1 polymer ?
#
loop_
_entity_poly.entity_id
_entity_poly.type
_entity_poly.pdbx_seq_one_letter_code
_entity_poly.pdbx_strand_id
1 'polypeptide(L)'
;MSESNKTETMTNSISSSNTQKDSILDKNKVKNNTESNLTKSKEHQFQEIVSWLRKWGYETKDSTKDNKIEGIEYQAQITPQLPYSSGSSTPLFLEYQKDLDDGFIIRTTFELDNQTESKIKEENFDIEYSELESIIYPMNISMIKSYPSINVYKVMFHEDLTKRLFLEGLTGIIHSMSLIISKMNRRSRELVQQV
;
A
#
# COMPACT_ATOMS: atom_id res chain seq x y z
N MET A 1 -24.73 -57.55 66.63
CA MET A 1 -23.73 -57.64 65.55
C MET A 1 -22.64 -56.64 65.94
N SER A 2 -21.73 -56.99 66.85
CA SER A 2 -20.52 -57.83 66.69
C SER A 2 -19.32 -57.04 66.14
N GLU A 3 -18.41 -56.73 67.07
CA GLU A 3 -16.93 -56.63 66.98
C GLU A 3 -16.31 -55.49 66.12
N SER A 4 -15.54 -54.52 66.64
CA SER A 4 -14.25 -54.51 67.40
C SER A 4 -13.04 -55.09 66.67
N ASN A 5 -12.07 -54.22 66.31
CA ASN A 5 -10.60 -54.29 66.54
C ASN A 5 -9.85 -53.42 65.51
N LYS A 6 -9.03 -52.42 65.91
CA LYS A 6 -7.69 -52.40 66.55
C LYS A 6 -6.55 -52.31 65.51
N THR A 7 -5.74 -51.24 65.69
CA THR A 7 -4.25 -51.13 65.61
C THR A 7 -3.52 -51.87 64.47
N GLU A 8 -2.54 -51.26 63.76
CA GLU A 8 -1.18 -51.05 64.28
C GLU A 8 -0.30 -50.21 63.33
N THR A 9 0.61 -49.46 63.95
CA THR A 9 1.84 -48.80 63.47
C THR A 9 2.79 -49.68 62.65
N MET A 10 3.56 -49.08 61.72
CA MET A 10 5.04 -49.02 61.81
C MET A 10 5.70 -48.18 60.70
N THR A 11 6.61 -47.33 61.18
CA THR A 11 7.77 -46.66 60.59
C THR A 11 8.53 -47.37 59.46
N ASN A 12 9.05 -46.60 58.50
CA ASN A 12 10.49 -46.56 58.21
C ASN A 12 10.91 -45.35 57.33
N SER A 13 11.47 -44.34 58.00
CA SER A 13 12.86 -43.86 57.88
C SER A 13 13.62 -43.95 56.53
N ILE A 14 14.14 -42.78 56.12
CA ILE A 14 15.55 -42.49 55.69
C ILE A 14 15.90 -42.36 54.18
N SER A 15 16.49 -41.18 53.93
CA SER A 15 17.55 -40.77 52.98
C SER A 15 17.33 -40.70 51.45
N SER A 16 17.25 -39.44 50.99
CA SER A 16 18.13 -38.77 50.00
C SER A 16 18.84 -39.58 48.91
N SER A 17 18.57 -39.23 47.65
CA SER A 17 19.61 -38.84 46.67
C SER A 17 19.03 -38.33 45.34
N ASN A 18 19.50 -37.14 44.93
CA ASN A 18 19.58 -36.51 43.61
C ASN A 18 19.02 -37.23 42.37
N THR A 19 18.22 -36.54 41.55
CA THR A 19 18.62 -36.15 40.17
C THR A 19 17.74 -35.01 39.61
N GLN A 20 18.35 -34.18 38.77
CA GLN A 20 17.89 -32.96 38.10
C GLN A 20 16.58 -33.08 37.30
N LYS A 21 15.75 -32.01 37.30
CA LYS A 21 15.44 -31.18 36.10
C LYS A 21 14.33 -30.13 36.33
N ASP A 22 14.59 -28.95 35.78
CA ASP A 22 13.65 -28.01 35.15
C ASP A 22 12.53 -27.36 35.97
N SER A 23 12.69 -26.07 36.29
CA SER A 23 11.73 -25.01 35.87
C SER A 23 12.20 -23.63 36.33
N ILE A 24 12.64 -22.84 35.34
CA ILE A 24 12.75 -21.39 35.42
C ILE A 24 11.31 -20.86 35.41
N LEU A 25 10.88 -20.18 36.48
CA LEU A 25 9.60 -19.48 36.53
C LEU A 25 9.82 -17.99 36.37
N ASP A 26 9.30 -17.51 35.25
CA ASP A 26 9.32 -16.16 34.73
C ASP A 26 8.88 -15.10 35.75
N LYS A 27 9.82 -14.21 36.10
CA LYS A 27 9.45 -12.87 36.56
C LYS A 27 9.02 -12.07 35.35
N ASN A 28 7.71 -12.01 35.13
CA ASN A 28 7.05 -11.09 34.20
C ASN A 28 7.51 -9.65 34.45
N LYS A 29 8.50 -9.21 33.67
CA LYS A 29 8.86 -7.82 33.51
C LYS A 29 7.79 -7.23 32.58
N VAL A 30 6.79 -6.59 33.17
CA VAL A 30 5.84 -5.73 32.45
C VAL A 30 6.67 -4.63 31.79
N LYS A 31 7.04 -4.85 30.54
CA LYS A 31 7.57 -3.82 29.65
C LYS A 31 6.39 -2.91 29.34
N ASN A 32 6.35 -1.77 30.03
CA ASN A 32 5.54 -0.64 29.64
C ASN A 32 5.85 -0.33 28.16
N ASN A 33 4.92 -0.66 27.27
CA ASN A 33 4.94 -0.29 25.85
C ASN A 33 4.64 1.20 25.72
N THR A 34 5.52 2.04 26.27
CA THR A 34 5.48 3.51 26.13
C THR A 34 6.73 4.04 25.44
N GLU A 35 7.46 3.18 24.74
CA GLU A 35 8.63 3.50 23.93
C GLU A 35 8.47 2.91 22.52
N SER A 36 7.68 3.54 21.64
CA SER A 36 7.82 3.29 20.19
C SER A 36 7.36 4.40 19.26
N ASN A 37 7.31 5.66 19.70
CA ASN A 37 7.17 6.80 18.79
C ASN A 37 8.53 7.48 18.57
N LEU A 38 9.58 6.68 18.36
CA LEU A 38 10.68 7.16 17.52
C LEU A 38 10.11 7.25 16.10
N THR A 39 10.10 8.45 15.54
CA THR A 39 9.76 8.73 14.15
C THR A 39 10.50 7.73 13.26
N LYS A 40 9.80 6.74 12.71
CA LYS A 40 10.41 5.79 11.78
C LYS A 40 10.96 6.61 10.61
N SER A 41 12.19 6.34 10.18
CA SER A 41 12.76 7.02 9.01
C SER A 41 11.86 6.78 7.78
N LYS A 42 11.84 7.74 6.84
CA LYS A 42 11.12 7.60 5.55
C LYS A 42 11.47 6.29 4.84
N GLU A 43 12.73 5.87 4.90
CA GLU A 43 13.17 4.57 4.38
C GLU A 43 12.44 3.39 5.01
N HIS A 44 12.36 3.34 6.35
CA HIS A 44 11.69 2.27 7.06
C HIS A 44 10.18 2.28 6.75
N GLN A 45 9.56 3.46 6.71
CA GLN A 45 8.16 3.61 6.33
C GLN A 45 7.93 3.12 4.90
N PHE A 46 8.77 3.53 3.95
CA PHE A 46 8.73 3.09 2.56
C PHE A 46 8.81 1.57 2.43
N GLN A 47 9.80 0.94 3.08
CA GLN A 47 9.95 -0.52 3.07
C GLN A 47 8.76 -1.23 3.73
N GLU A 48 8.16 -0.64 4.77
CA GLU A 48 6.95 -1.16 5.39
C GLU A 48 5.77 -1.18 4.41
N ILE A 49 5.52 -0.08 3.69
CA ILE A 49 4.45 0.00 2.67
C ILE A 49 4.70 -0.96 1.50
N VAL A 50 5.94 -1.01 1.00
CA VAL A 50 6.34 -1.99 -0.03
C VAL A 50 6.10 -3.43 0.44
N SER A 51 6.36 -3.72 1.72
CA SER A 51 6.08 -5.04 2.29
C SER A 51 4.59 -5.38 2.31
N TRP A 52 3.71 -4.39 2.52
CA TRP A 52 2.26 -4.59 2.49
C TRP A 52 1.80 -4.92 1.07
N LEU A 53 2.25 -4.14 0.08
CA LEU A 53 1.95 -4.38 -1.34
C LEU A 53 2.33 -5.80 -1.77
N ARG A 54 3.56 -6.22 -1.48
CA ARG A 54 4.04 -7.57 -1.80
C ARG A 54 3.22 -8.67 -1.12
N LYS A 55 2.85 -8.48 0.16
CA LYS A 55 2.00 -9.43 0.90
C LYS A 55 0.59 -9.55 0.31
N TRP A 56 0.10 -8.50 -0.35
CA TRP A 56 -1.19 -8.50 -1.03
C TRP A 56 -1.12 -8.98 -2.48
N GLY A 57 0.05 -9.42 -2.94
CA GLY A 57 0.24 -9.99 -4.27
C GLY A 57 0.55 -8.97 -5.37
N TYR A 58 0.78 -7.70 -5.02
CA TYR A 58 1.32 -6.74 -5.97
C TYR A 58 2.81 -7.00 -6.15
N GLU A 59 3.25 -7.11 -7.39
CA GLU A 59 4.67 -7.06 -7.68
C GLU A 59 5.11 -5.59 -7.51
N THR A 60 6.24 -5.39 -6.83
CA THR A 60 6.69 -4.05 -6.43
C THR A 60 8.20 -3.97 -6.56
N LYS A 61 8.65 -3.22 -7.56
CA LYS A 61 10.06 -2.96 -7.83
C LYS A 61 10.46 -1.66 -7.15
N ASP A 62 11.46 -1.72 -6.28
CA ASP A 62 12.12 -0.51 -5.77
C ASP A 62 12.89 0.15 -6.92
N SER A 63 12.47 1.35 -7.29
CA SER A 63 13.06 2.15 -8.37
C SER A 63 13.82 3.36 -7.84
N THR A 64 14.08 3.43 -6.53
CA THR A 64 14.72 4.59 -5.88
C THR A 64 16.06 4.96 -6.53
N LYS A 65 16.89 3.96 -6.87
CA LYS A 65 18.20 4.17 -7.54
C LYS A 65 18.08 4.52 -9.03
N ASP A 66 17.01 4.08 -9.66
CA ASP A 66 16.75 4.30 -11.08
C ASP A 66 16.06 5.66 -11.31
N ASN A 67 15.40 6.19 -10.28
CA ASN A 67 14.67 7.45 -10.32
C ASN A 67 15.62 8.65 -10.39
N LYS A 68 15.42 9.50 -11.42
CA LYS A 68 16.18 10.75 -11.63
C LYS A 68 15.35 12.00 -11.38
N ILE A 69 14.10 11.85 -10.96
CA ILE A 69 13.19 12.97 -10.74
C ILE A 69 13.60 13.70 -9.47
N GLU A 70 13.89 14.98 -9.60
CA GLU A 70 14.21 15.86 -8.47
C GLU A 70 13.04 15.93 -7.49
N GLY A 71 13.36 15.95 -6.20
CA GLY A 71 12.35 16.03 -5.13
C GLY A 71 11.79 14.67 -4.67
N ILE A 72 12.08 13.55 -5.33
CA ILE A 72 11.65 12.21 -4.88
C ILE A 72 12.81 11.50 -4.18
N GLU A 73 12.61 11.07 -2.95
CA GLU A 73 13.61 10.40 -2.10
C GLU A 73 13.55 8.88 -2.22
N TYR A 74 12.35 8.31 -2.23
CA TYR A 74 12.12 6.87 -2.38
C TYR A 74 11.00 6.65 -3.38
N GLN A 75 11.15 5.65 -4.24
CA GLN A 75 10.14 5.30 -5.23
C GLN A 75 10.04 3.79 -5.39
N ALA A 76 8.80 3.29 -5.46
CA ALA A 76 8.51 1.95 -5.91
C ALA A 76 7.50 1.97 -7.05
N GLN A 77 7.76 1.16 -8.07
CA GLN A 77 6.82 0.88 -9.14
C GLN A 77 5.97 -0.35 -8.78
N ILE A 78 4.67 -0.23 -8.91
CA ILE A 78 3.67 -1.25 -8.57
C ILE A 78 3.11 -1.88 -9.85
N THR A 79 3.09 -3.21 -9.90
CA THR A 79 2.53 -4.03 -10.99
C THR A 79 1.44 -4.99 -10.45
N PRO A 80 0.43 -5.38 -11.25
CA PRO A 80 0.33 -5.22 -12.71
C PRO A 80 -0.03 -3.79 -13.14
N GLN A 81 0.47 -3.40 -14.32
CA GLN A 81 0.03 -2.17 -14.98
C GLN A 81 -1.23 -2.47 -15.79
N LEU A 82 -2.20 -1.55 -15.77
CA LEU A 82 -3.40 -1.69 -16.59
C LEU A 82 -3.07 -1.29 -18.04
N PRO A 83 -3.22 -2.18 -19.03
CA PRO A 83 -2.87 -1.87 -20.41
C PRO A 83 -3.93 -0.99 -21.08
N TYR A 84 -3.48 -0.13 -21.99
CA TYR A 84 -4.32 0.59 -22.94
C TYR A 84 -4.66 -0.29 -24.15
N SER A 85 -5.70 0.08 -24.91
CA SER A 85 -5.96 -0.60 -26.20
C SER A 85 -4.84 -0.40 -27.23
N SER A 86 -4.00 0.62 -27.05
CA SER A 86 -2.81 0.88 -27.88
C SER A 86 -1.61 -0.01 -27.56
N GLY A 87 -1.69 -0.86 -26.52
CA GLY A 87 -0.60 -1.74 -26.08
C GLY A 87 0.40 -1.08 -25.12
N SER A 88 0.27 0.22 -24.88
CA SER A 88 0.97 0.90 -23.78
C SER A 88 0.43 0.40 -22.43
N SER A 89 1.14 0.69 -21.34
CA SER A 89 0.62 0.54 -19.98
C SER A 89 1.15 1.65 -19.10
N THR A 90 0.37 2.09 -18.12
CA THR A 90 0.81 3.14 -17.20
C THR A 90 1.38 2.57 -15.92
N PRO A 91 2.61 2.95 -15.54
CA PRO A 91 3.16 2.58 -14.25
C PRO A 91 2.38 3.29 -13.13
N LEU A 92 2.17 2.56 -12.04
CA LEU A 92 1.68 3.08 -10.78
C LEU A 92 2.88 3.21 -9.83
N PHE A 93 3.06 4.37 -9.21
CA PHE A 93 4.19 4.66 -8.34
C PHE A 93 3.74 4.96 -6.91
N LEU A 94 4.52 4.46 -5.96
CA LEU A 94 4.56 4.88 -4.56
C LEU A 94 5.79 5.76 -4.36
N GLU A 95 5.62 6.96 -3.83
CA GLU A 95 6.68 7.97 -3.77
C GLU A 95 6.73 8.69 -2.44
N TYR A 96 7.92 8.77 -1.86
CA TYR A 96 8.23 9.67 -0.76
C TYR A 96 8.99 10.86 -1.34
N GLN A 97 8.52 12.07 -1.04
CA GLN A 97 9.09 13.31 -1.56
C GLN A 97 9.87 14.04 -0.47
N LYS A 98 10.90 14.80 -0.88
CA LYS A 98 11.75 15.59 0.01
C LYS A 98 10.95 16.55 0.88
N ASP A 99 9.97 17.22 0.27
CA ASP A 99 9.17 18.26 0.92
C ASP A 99 7.85 17.72 1.53
N LEU A 100 7.67 16.39 1.56
CA LEU A 100 6.54 15.72 2.21
C LEU A 100 7.07 14.79 3.31
N ASP A 101 7.15 15.32 4.53
CA ASP A 101 7.79 14.64 5.66
C ASP A 101 6.89 13.64 6.38
N ASP A 102 5.60 13.92 6.39
CA ASP A 102 4.57 13.21 7.15
C ASP A 102 3.74 12.25 6.30
N GLY A 103 4.12 12.03 5.04
CA GLY A 103 3.34 11.21 4.13
C GLY A 103 4.07 10.77 2.87
N PHE A 104 3.29 10.17 1.98
CA PHE A 104 3.73 9.71 0.67
C PHE A 104 2.61 9.89 -0.36
N ILE A 105 2.97 9.75 -1.62
CA ILE A 105 2.07 9.86 -2.75
C ILE A 105 1.97 8.52 -3.46
N ILE A 106 0.75 8.10 -3.79
CA ILE A 106 0.50 7.07 -4.78
C ILE A 106 0.04 7.78 -6.05
N ARG A 107 0.75 7.64 -7.17
CA ARG A 107 0.42 8.36 -8.40
C ARG A 107 0.62 7.54 -9.67
N THR A 108 -0.07 7.96 -10.72
CA THR A 108 0.17 7.52 -12.08
C THR A 108 -0.10 8.68 -13.05
N THR A 109 0.52 8.62 -14.23
CA THR A 109 0.43 9.64 -15.27
C THR A 109 0.01 8.97 -16.56
N PHE A 110 -1.18 9.30 -17.06
CA PHE A 110 -1.67 8.88 -18.36
C PHE A 110 -1.18 9.86 -19.40
N GLU A 111 -0.48 9.39 -20.42
CA GLU A 111 -0.10 10.19 -21.59
C GLU A 111 -1.00 9.78 -22.76
N LEU A 112 -1.52 10.76 -23.50
CA LEU A 112 -2.20 10.47 -24.76
C LEU A 112 -1.22 9.77 -25.70
N ASP A 113 -1.66 8.69 -26.37
CA ASP A 113 -0.87 8.14 -27.45
C ASP A 113 -0.82 9.11 -28.63
N ASN A 114 0.26 9.07 -29.43
CA ASN A 114 0.50 9.99 -30.55
C ASN A 114 -0.67 10.02 -31.55
N GLN A 115 -1.46 8.94 -31.66
CA GLN A 115 -2.63 8.87 -32.54
C GLN A 115 -3.78 9.71 -32.00
N THR A 116 -4.04 9.64 -30.70
CA THR A 116 -5.07 10.42 -30.01
C THR A 116 -4.65 11.88 -29.88
N GLU A 117 -3.38 12.14 -29.61
CA GLU A 117 -2.78 13.48 -29.52
C GLU A 117 -2.96 14.28 -30.83
N SER A 118 -2.79 13.64 -31.99
CA SER A 118 -3.00 14.29 -33.28
C SER A 118 -4.44 14.75 -33.58
N LYS A 119 -5.42 14.23 -32.82
CA LYS A 119 -6.87 14.43 -33.09
C LYS A 119 -7.61 15.15 -31.96
N ILE A 120 -7.07 15.19 -30.74
CA ILE A 120 -7.58 16.03 -29.65
C ILE A 120 -6.76 17.30 -29.61
N LYS A 121 -7.38 18.44 -29.95
CA LYS A 121 -6.74 19.73 -29.73
C LYS A 121 -6.59 20.00 -28.23
N GLU A 122 -5.47 20.59 -27.85
CA GLU A 122 -5.18 21.04 -26.48
C GLU A 122 -6.35 21.82 -25.85
N GLU A 123 -6.95 22.74 -26.61
CA GLU A 123 -8.09 23.58 -26.18
C GLU A 123 -9.33 22.78 -25.74
N ASN A 124 -9.49 21.55 -26.23
CA ASN A 124 -10.64 20.69 -25.93
C ASN A 124 -10.32 19.58 -24.93
N PHE A 125 -9.06 19.43 -24.52
CA PHE A 125 -8.62 18.33 -23.67
C PHE A 125 -9.33 18.34 -22.31
N ASP A 126 -9.39 19.52 -21.67
CA ASP A 126 -10.02 19.66 -20.36
C ASP A 126 -11.51 19.28 -20.39
N ILE A 127 -12.21 19.74 -21.44
CA ILE A 127 -13.64 19.47 -21.67
C ILE A 127 -13.87 17.98 -21.94
N GLU A 128 -13.06 17.36 -22.80
CA GLU A 128 -13.19 15.96 -23.17
C GLU A 128 -13.16 15.03 -21.95
N TYR A 129 -12.32 15.34 -20.96
CA TYR A 129 -12.11 14.53 -19.76
C TYR A 129 -12.83 15.07 -18.51
N SER A 130 -13.65 16.12 -18.64
CA SER A 130 -14.38 16.74 -17.51
C SER A 130 -15.30 15.76 -16.77
N GLU A 131 -15.96 14.84 -17.47
CA GLU A 131 -16.88 13.87 -16.86
C GLU A 131 -16.21 12.97 -15.80
N LEU A 132 -14.90 12.75 -15.93
CA LEU A 132 -14.13 11.91 -15.01
C LEU A 132 -14.05 12.51 -13.61
N GLU A 133 -14.05 13.84 -13.47
CA GLU A 133 -13.98 14.52 -12.19
C GLU A 133 -15.16 14.15 -11.28
N SER A 134 -16.37 14.12 -11.86
CA SER A 134 -17.60 13.79 -11.15
C SER A 134 -17.61 12.37 -10.59
N ILE A 135 -16.78 11.48 -11.14
CA ILE A 135 -16.68 10.07 -10.76
C ILE A 135 -15.46 9.83 -9.85
N ILE A 136 -14.33 10.48 -10.13
CA ILE A 136 -13.05 10.25 -9.44
C ILE A 136 -12.98 11.01 -8.12
N TYR A 137 -13.43 12.26 -8.04
CA TYR A 137 -13.33 13.05 -6.81
C TYR A 137 -14.06 12.44 -5.61
N PRO A 138 -15.26 11.82 -5.77
CA PRO A 138 -15.91 11.08 -4.68
C PRO A 138 -15.09 9.91 -4.12
N MET A 139 -14.08 9.41 -4.83
CA MET A 139 -13.16 8.35 -4.35
C MET A 139 -12.02 8.92 -3.48
N ASN A 140 -12.02 10.23 -3.18
CA ASN A 140 -10.93 10.95 -2.51
C ASN A 140 -9.60 10.78 -3.25
N ILE A 141 -9.65 10.87 -4.57
CA ILE A 141 -8.53 10.80 -5.49
C ILE A 141 -8.44 12.14 -6.21
N SER A 142 -7.23 12.69 -6.29
CA SER A 142 -6.97 13.92 -7.03
C SER A 142 -6.63 13.61 -8.48
N MET A 143 -7.10 14.47 -9.38
CA MET A 143 -6.83 14.38 -10.81
C MET A 143 -6.42 15.77 -11.32
N ILE A 144 -5.32 15.83 -12.04
CA ILE A 144 -4.84 17.03 -12.74
C ILE A 144 -4.78 16.70 -14.23
N LYS A 145 -5.59 17.40 -15.01
CA LYS A 145 -5.54 17.36 -16.48
C LYS A 145 -4.59 18.46 -16.95
N SER A 146 -3.55 18.08 -17.68
CA SER A 146 -2.62 19.01 -18.31
C SER A 146 -2.18 18.38 -19.60
N TYR A 147 -2.70 18.86 -20.73
CA TYR A 147 -2.39 18.29 -22.05
C TYR A 147 -0.87 18.10 -22.23
N PRO A 148 -0.40 16.95 -22.76
CA PRO A 148 -1.16 15.80 -23.26
C PRO A 148 -1.39 14.70 -22.19
N SER A 149 -1.42 15.06 -20.90
CA SER A 149 -1.40 14.12 -19.79
C SER A 149 -2.54 14.28 -18.78
N ILE A 150 -2.91 13.18 -18.15
CA ILE A 150 -3.79 13.15 -16.97
C ILE A 150 -3.01 12.53 -15.82
N ASN A 151 -2.76 13.30 -14.78
CA ASN A 151 -2.13 12.82 -13.56
C ASN A 151 -3.22 12.46 -12.55
N VAL A 152 -3.11 11.28 -11.95
CA VAL A 152 -3.99 10.85 -10.87
C VAL A 152 -3.14 10.48 -9.67
N TYR A 153 -3.50 11.01 -8.51
CA TYR A 153 -2.73 10.77 -7.30
C TYR A 153 -3.57 10.82 -6.04
N LYS A 154 -3.01 10.21 -4.99
CA LYS A 154 -3.51 10.27 -3.63
C LYS A 154 -2.35 10.54 -2.69
N VAL A 155 -2.49 11.55 -1.84
CA VAL A 155 -1.57 11.81 -0.73
C VAL A 155 -2.07 11.04 0.49
N MET A 156 -1.15 10.36 1.17
CA MET A 156 -1.44 9.52 2.34
C MET A 156 -0.52 9.95 3.48
N PHE A 157 -1.10 10.34 4.62
CA PHE A 157 -0.36 10.76 5.79
C PHE A 157 -0.14 9.61 6.76
N HIS A 158 1.05 9.55 7.37
CA HIS A 158 1.43 8.50 8.31
C HIS A 158 0.67 8.55 9.63
N GLU A 159 0.24 9.73 10.07
CA GLU A 159 -0.49 9.94 11.33
C GLU A 159 -1.74 9.05 11.41
N ASP A 160 -2.50 8.96 10.31
CA ASP A 160 -3.76 8.21 10.23
C ASP A 160 -3.64 6.89 9.45
N LEU A 161 -2.41 6.49 9.08
CA LEU A 161 -2.22 5.39 8.14
C LEU A 161 -2.54 4.04 8.76
N THR A 162 -3.68 3.48 8.37
CA THR A 162 -3.99 2.07 8.59
C THR A 162 -3.83 1.27 7.30
N LYS A 163 -3.60 -0.05 7.42
CA LYS A 163 -3.61 -0.95 6.26
C LYS A 163 -4.91 -0.87 5.46
N ARG A 164 -6.04 -0.70 6.16
CA ARG A 164 -7.36 -0.54 5.54
C ARG A 164 -7.39 0.75 4.71
N LEU A 165 -7.02 1.87 5.31
CA LEU A 165 -6.98 3.17 4.63
C LEU A 165 -6.04 3.15 3.41
N PHE A 166 -4.87 2.53 3.56
CA PHE A 166 -3.93 2.37 2.45
C PHE A 166 -4.52 1.54 1.31
N LEU A 167 -5.17 0.41 1.63
CA LEU A 167 -5.82 -0.42 0.62
C LEU A 167 -6.99 0.31 -0.07
N GLU A 168 -7.83 1.02 0.67
CA GLU A 168 -8.91 1.86 0.13
C GLU A 168 -8.38 2.96 -0.79
N GLY A 169 -7.26 3.58 -0.42
CA GLY A 169 -6.59 4.57 -1.26
C GLY A 169 -6.02 3.97 -2.55
N LEU A 170 -5.36 2.82 -2.44
CA LEU A 170 -4.80 2.09 -3.58
C LEU A 170 -5.90 1.63 -4.55
N THR A 171 -7.01 1.08 -4.05
CA THR A 171 -8.14 0.66 -4.89
C THR A 171 -8.83 1.86 -5.53
N GLY A 172 -8.97 2.98 -4.82
CA GLY A 172 -9.47 4.23 -5.40
C GLY A 172 -8.63 4.70 -6.60
N ILE A 173 -7.29 4.64 -6.48
CA ILE A 173 -6.40 4.92 -7.61
C ILE A 173 -6.64 3.92 -8.75
N ILE A 174 -6.59 2.62 -8.49
CA ILE A 174 -6.76 1.59 -9.52
C ILE A 174 -8.12 1.71 -10.24
N HIS A 175 -9.19 2.02 -9.52
CA HIS A 175 -10.50 2.29 -10.14
C HIS A 175 -10.47 3.53 -11.02
N SER A 176 -9.84 4.61 -10.56
CA SER A 176 -9.65 5.84 -11.34
C SER A 176 -8.85 5.58 -12.61
N MET A 177 -7.81 4.74 -12.53
CA MET A 177 -7.04 4.29 -13.69
C MET A 177 -7.93 3.58 -14.71
N SER A 178 -8.77 2.65 -14.26
CA SER A 178 -9.69 1.91 -15.13
C SER A 178 -10.69 2.83 -15.85
N LEU A 179 -11.21 3.86 -15.17
CA LEU A 179 -12.11 4.86 -15.74
C LEU A 179 -11.43 5.68 -16.83
N ILE A 180 -10.22 6.18 -16.56
CA ILE A 180 -9.43 6.96 -17.53
C ILE A 180 -9.10 6.12 -18.75
N ILE A 181 -8.57 4.91 -18.56
CA ILE A 181 -8.25 3.99 -19.67
C ILE A 181 -9.50 3.70 -20.50
N SER A 182 -10.64 3.48 -19.85
CA SER A 182 -11.91 3.24 -20.55
C SER A 182 -12.33 4.43 -21.41
N LYS A 183 -12.21 5.65 -20.88
CA LYS A 183 -12.51 6.89 -21.59
C LYS A 183 -11.54 7.11 -22.76
N MET A 184 -10.23 6.93 -22.54
CA MET A 184 -9.21 7.02 -23.59
C MET A 184 -9.45 5.99 -24.70
N ASN A 185 -9.72 4.73 -24.35
CA ASN A 185 -10.01 3.68 -25.31
C ASN A 185 -11.31 3.94 -26.09
N ARG A 186 -12.36 4.47 -25.43
CA ARG A 186 -13.61 4.88 -26.12
C ARG A 186 -13.31 5.96 -27.15
N ARG A 187 -12.55 6.99 -26.76
CA ARG A 187 -12.19 8.09 -27.64
C ARG A 187 -11.35 7.62 -28.83
N SER A 188 -10.35 6.79 -28.58
CA SER A 188 -9.53 6.18 -29.63
C SER A 188 -10.40 5.43 -30.66
N ARG A 189 -11.39 4.64 -30.22
CA ARG A 189 -12.33 3.94 -31.13
C ARG A 189 -13.22 4.88 -31.94
N GLU A 190 -13.78 5.93 -31.33
CA GLU A 190 -14.59 6.93 -32.03
C GLU A 190 -13.77 7.62 -33.15
N LEU A 191 -12.50 7.91 -32.88
CA LEU A 191 -11.60 8.55 -33.84
C LEU A 191 -11.19 7.62 -34.99
N VAL A 192 -11.21 6.30 -34.80
CA VAL A 192 -10.98 5.31 -35.87
C VAL A 192 -12.21 5.18 -36.77
N GLN A 193 -13.42 5.26 -36.20
CA GLN A 193 -14.68 5.14 -36.97
C GLN A 193 -15.01 6.37 -37.83
N GLN A 194 -14.34 7.50 -37.59
CA GLN A 194 -14.53 8.75 -38.36
C GLN A 194 -13.61 8.86 -39.59
N VAL A 195 -12.72 7.88 -39.83
CA VAL A 195 -11.82 7.78 -40.99
C VAL A 195 -12.37 6.77 -41.99
#